data_AF-A0A522CL53-F1
#
_entry.id   AF-A0A522CL53-F1
#
_cell.length_a   1.000
_cell.length_b   1.000
_cell.length_c   1.000
_cell.angle_alpha   90.00
_cell.angle_beta   90.00
_cell.angle_gamma   90.00
#
_symmetry.space_group_name_H-M   'P 1'
#
loop_
_entity.id
_entity.type
_entity.pdbx_description
1 polymer ?
#
loop_
_entity_poly.entity_id
_entity_poly.type
_entity_poly.pdbx_seq_one_letter_code
_entity_poly.pdbx_strand_id
1 'polypeptide(L)'
;MAEDTFDFSTSGLPDNNRFKVAVGICYEWLNENMSMFGPERIKNFMHNQPIAAAKRVIDNCPDYSEESINLLLLGPAKGTLLANAETEAAARHIFGDRTVDLLQAMVDPSVTPDANMTRDMNRIFICEGISTMNDQMVNRKRIDAHHQTRWNILNDLERQFATVKGQDPALDTVFEDAAKKSHAALEALDKAAAAQPKNVNKPKPPRFGGGHGGHGM
;
A
#
# COMPACT_ATOMS: atom_id res chain seq x y z
N MET A 1 -1.41 -13.66 27.41
CA MET A 1 -1.71 -12.27 26.99
C MET A 1 -2.81 -12.39 25.96
N ALA A 2 -3.90 -11.64 26.07
CA ALA A 2 -4.94 -11.70 25.03
C ALA A 2 -4.28 -11.23 23.72
N GLU A 3 -4.21 -12.10 22.72
CA GLU A 3 -3.84 -11.72 21.37
C GLU A 3 -4.80 -10.62 20.94
N ASP A 4 -4.30 -9.39 20.75
CA ASP A 4 -5.04 -8.36 20.03
C ASP A 4 -5.10 -8.90 18.60
N THR A 5 -6.16 -9.62 18.27
CA THR A 5 -6.45 -10.10 16.92
C THR A 5 -7.34 -9.06 16.25
N PHE A 6 -7.19 -8.87 14.94
CA PHE A 6 -8.11 -8.00 14.21
C PHE A 6 -9.54 -8.55 14.27
N ASP A 7 -10.50 -7.74 14.73
CA ASP A 7 -11.91 -8.11 14.74
C ASP A 7 -12.48 -8.06 13.31
N PHE A 8 -12.52 -9.22 12.64
CA PHE A 8 -13.02 -9.34 11.28
C PHE A 8 -14.47 -8.86 11.11
N SER A 9 -15.29 -8.92 12.17
CA SER A 9 -16.70 -8.49 12.09
C SER A 9 -16.85 -7.01 11.74
N THR A 10 -15.83 -6.20 12.01
CA THR A 10 -15.78 -4.77 11.69
C THR A 10 -15.48 -4.48 10.21
N SER A 11 -15.05 -5.49 9.43
CA SER A 11 -14.68 -5.31 8.02
C SER A 11 -15.89 -5.09 7.10
N GLY A 12 -17.04 -5.68 7.45
CA GLY A 12 -18.22 -5.75 6.58
C GLY A 12 -18.01 -6.59 5.32
N LEU A 13 -16.99 -7.46 5.30
CA LEU A 13 -16.78 -8.45 4.23
C LEU A 13 -17.67 -9.68 4.46
N PRO A 14 -17.94 -10.48 3.41
CA PRO A 14 -18.64 -11.76 3.56
C PRO A 14 -17.96 -12.68 4.58
N ASP A 15 -18.76 -13.47 5.29
CA ASP A 15 -18.24 -14.42 6.27
C ASP A 15 -17.52 -15.58 5.57
N ASN A 16 -16.22 -15.45 5.38
CA ASN A 16 -15.35 -16.40 4.71
C ASN A 16 -14.10 -16.67 5.56
N ASN A 17 -13.81 -17.95 5.83
CA ASN A 17 -12.69 -18.35 6.68
C ASN A 17 -11.33 -17.95 6.10
N ARG A 18 -11.14 -18.02 4.79
CA ARG A 18 -9.88 -17.60 4.15
C ARG A 18 -9.69 -16.09 4.25
N PHE A 19 -10.76 -15.30 4.14
CA PHE A 19 -10.69 -13.85 4.31
C PHE A 19 -10.30 -13.48 5.75
N LYS A 20 -10.88 -14.15 6.74
CA LYS A 20 -10.49 -13.99 8.16
C LYS A 20 -9.02 -14.28 8.38
N VAL A 21 -8.52 -15.39 7.82
CA VAL A 21 -7.12 -15.79 7.94
C VAL A 21 -6.19 -14.78 7.25
N ALA A 22 -6.52 -14.35 6.03
CA ALA A 22 -5.75 -13.35 5.29
C ALA A 22 -5.63 -12.02 6.08
N VAL A 23 -6.75 -11.54 6.63
CA VAL A 23 -6.79 -10.34 7.49
C VAL A 23 -5.95 -10.51 8.75
N GLY A 24 -6.03 -11.69 9.40
CA GLY A 24 -5.23 -12.02 10.57
C GLY A 24 -3.72 -11.96 10.27
N ILE A 25 -3.28 -12.64 9.21
CA ILE A 25 -1.88 -12.64 8.77
C ILE A 25 -1.38 -11.24 8.45
N CYS A 26 -2.18 -10.43 7.73
CA CYS A 26 -1.82 -9.05 7.44
C CYS A 26 -1.69 -8.20 8.73
N TYR A 27 -2.61 -8.37 9.67
CA TYR A 27 -2.59 -7.63 10.93
C TYR A 27 -1.39 -8.01 11.80
N GLU A 28 -1.07 -9.30 11.92
CA GLU A 28 0.12 -9.80 12.60
C GLU A 28 1.39 -9.24 11.97
N TRP A 29 1.51 -9.33 10.64
CA TRP A 29 2.65 -8.77 9.91
C TRP A 29 2.83 -7.29 10.20
N LEU A 30 1.75 -6.50 10.23
CA LEU A 30 1.80 -5.08 10.57
C LEU A 30 2.20 -4.86 12.04
N ASN A 31 1.72 -5.66 12.97
CA ASN A 31 2.14 -5.54 14.37
C ASN A 31 3.63 -5.84 14.54
N GLU A 32 4.17 -6.82 13.83
CA GLU A 32 5.59 -7.17 13.89
C GLU A 32 6.48 -6.12 13.22
N ASN A 33 6.12 -5.69 12.01
CA ASN A 33 6.98 -4.87 11.16
C ASN A 33 6.72 -3.37 11.30
N MET A 34 5.55 -2.99 11.80
CA MET A 34 5.05 -1.61 11.86
C MET A 34 4.58 -1.21 13.27
N SER A 35 5.05 -1.93 14.31
CA SER A 35 4.72 -1.66 15.73
C SER A 35 4.89 -0.20 16.15
N MET A 36 5.86 0.52 15.56
CA MET A 36 6.12 1.93 15.81
C MET A 36 4.93 2.87 15.53
N PHE A 37 3.94 2.44 14.74
CA PHE A 37 2.75 3.24 14.44
C PHE A 37 1.64 3.10 15.49
N GLY A 38 1.72 2.09 16.36
CA GLY A 38 0.73 1.79 17.38
C GLY A 38 -0.56 1.14 16.84
N PRO A 39 -1.33 0.49 17.72
CA PRO A 39 -2.43 -0.40 17.33
C PRO A 39 -3.56 0.33 16.57
N GLU A 40 -3.92 1.56 16.95
CA GLU A 40 -4.97 2.30 16.25
C GLU A 40 -4.60 2.64 14.80
N ARG A 41 -3.34 3.02 14.55
CA ARG A 41 -2.91 3.32 13.17
C ARG A 41 -2.86 2.06 12.32
N ILE A 42 -2.49 0.92 12.90
CA ILE A 42 -2.53 -0.37 12.22
C ILE A 42 -3.98 -0.76 11.90
N LYS A 43 -4.92 -0.62 12.84
CA LYS A 43 -6.35 -0.87 12.59
C LYS A 43 -6.90 0.05 11.49
N ASN A 44 -6.56 1.34 11.54
CA ASN A 44 -6.93 2.29 10.49
C ASN A 44 -6.31 1.92 9.13
N PHE A 45 -5.06 1.46 9.10
CA PHE A 45 -4.44 0.97 7.87
C PHE A 45 -5.23 -0.20 7.29
N MET A 46 -5.55 -1.21 8.11
CA MET A 46 -6.34 -2.37 7.69
C MET A 46 -7.67 -1.98 7.03
N HIS A 47 -8.43 -1.08 7.66
CA HIS A 47 -9.70 -0.64 7.11
C HIS A 47 -9.56 0.19 5.83
N ASN A 48 -8.59 1.09 5.78
CA ASN A 48 -8.47 2.06 4.69
C ASN A 48 -7.74 1.50 3.46
N GLN A 49 -7.00 0.39 3.60
CA GLN A 49 -6.24 -0.21 2.51
C GLN A 49 -6.71 -1.63 2.17
N PRO A 50 -6.27 -2.73 2.83
CA PRO A 50 -6.60 -4.08 2.37
C PRO A 50 -8.12 -4.36 2.39
N ILE A 51 -8.84 -3.92 3.42
CA ILE A 51 -10.30 -4.12 3.49
C ILE A 51 -11.02 -3.25 2.45
N ALA A 52 -10.67 -1.96 2.35
CA ALA A 52 -11.28 -1.07 1.36
C ALA A 52 -11.01 -1.54 -0.08
N ALA A 53 -9.84 -2.09 -0.36
CA ALA A 53 -9.48 -2.66 -1.65
C ALA A 53 -10.33 -3.90 -1.97
N ALA A 54 -10.42 -4.85 -1.03
CA ALA A 54 -11.26 -6.04 -1.18
C ALA A 54 -12.74 -5.69 -1.42
N LYS A 55 -13.29 -4.77 -0.62
CA LYS A 55 -14.68 -4.30 -0.78
C LYS A 55 -14.90 -3.68 -2.15
N ARG A 56 -13.95 -2.88 -2.63
CA ARG A 56 -14.05 -2.26 -3.95
C ARG A 56 -14.17 -3.30 -5.06
N VAL A 57 -13.41 -4.39 -5.00
CA VAL A 57 -13.55 -5.48 -5.97
C VAL A 57 -14.91 -6.17 -5.82
N ILE A 58 -15.32 -6.54 -4.60
CA ILE A 58 -16.60 -7.22 -4.34
C ILE A 58 -17.79 -6.38 -4.82
N ASP A 59 -17.77 -5.08 -4.58
CA ASP A 59 -18.89 -4.17 -4.87
C ASP A 59 -18.97 -3.81 -6.36
N ASN A 60 -17.87 -3.87 -7.11
CA ASN A 60 -17.79 -3.37 -8.49
C ASN A 60 -17.56 -4.46 -9.55
N CYS A 61 -17.12 -5.65 -9.15
CA CYS A 61 -16.78 -6.74 -10.07
C CYS A 61 -17.63 -7.98 -9.75
N PRO A 62 -18.74 -8.25 -10.46
CA PRO A 62 -19.66 -9.34 -10.11
C PRO A 62 -19.07 -10.75 -10.23
N ASP A 63 -17.97 -10.89 -10.97
CA ASP A 63 -17.24 -12.12 -11.25
C ASP A 63 -15.87 -12.17 -10.55
N TYR A 64 -15.75 -11.50 -9.40
CA TYR A 64 -14.54 -11.54 -8.58
C TYR A 64 -14.20 -12.97 -8.15
N SER A 65 -12.91 -13.24 -7.99
CA SER A 65 -12.39 -14.52 -7.50
C SER A 65 -12.01 -14.41 -6.02
N GLU A 66 -12.14 -15.50 -5.26
CA GLU A 66 -11.69 -15.51 -3.86
C GLU A 66 -10.18 -15.28 -3.76
N GLU A 67 -9.42 -15.77 -4.73
CA GLU A 67 -7.97 -15.64 -4.85
C GLU A 67 -7.55 -14.17 -4.86
N SER A 68 -8.20 -13.35 -5.70
CA SER A 68 -7.92 -11.91 -5.76
C SER A 68 -8.23 -11.20 -4.45
N ILE A 69 -9.32 -11.58 -3.78
CA ILE A 69 -9.71 -11.01 -2.48
C ILE A 69 -8.72 -11.42 -1.39
N ASN A 70 -8.29 -12.69 -1.34
CA ASN A 70 -7.28 -13.15 -0.40
C ASN A 70 -5.98 -12.33 -0.54
N LEU A 71 -5.49 -12.13 -1.76
CA LEU A 71 -4.26 -11.38 -2.00
C LEU A 71 -4.38 -9.89 -1.63
N LEU A 72 -5.55 -9.27 -1.87
CA LEU A 72 -5.82 -7.91 -1.40
C LEU A 72 -5.83 -7.81 0.13
N LEU A 73 -6.46 -8.78 0.80
CA LEU A 73 -6.57 -8.79 2.26
C LEU A 73 -5.25 -9.09 2.96
N LEU A 74 -4.38 -9.88 2.33
CA LEU A 74 -3.00 -10.10 2.78
C LEU A 74 -2.15 -8.82 2.74
N GLY A 75 -2.54 -7.82 1.93
CA GLY A 75 -1.91 -6.50 1.91
C GLY A 75 -0.39 -6.59 1.72
N PRO A 76 0.43 -5.98 2.59
CA PRO A 76 1.89 -6.11 2.54
C PRO A 76 2.41 -7.50 2.93
N ALA A 77 1.64 -8.30 3.68
CA ALA A 77 2.07 -9.62 4.12
C ALA A 77 2.13 -10.65 2.98
N LYS A 78 1.48 -10.41 1.83
CA LYS A 78 1.49 -11.36 0.70
C LYS A 78 2.90 -11.77 0.25
N GLY A 79 3.88 -10.87 0.37
CA GLY A 79 5.28 -11.17 0.01
C GLY A 79 5.93 -12.26 0.88
N THR A 80 5.42 -12.52 2.08
CA THR A 80 5.96 -13.57 2.96
C THR A 80 5.53 -14.96 2.55
N LEU A 81 4.46 -15.09 1.76
CA LEU A 81 3.93 -16.40 1.35
C LEU A 81 4.89 -17.16 0.44
N LEU A 82 5.68 -16.44 -0.38
CA LEU A 82 6.65 -17.04 -1.31
C LEU A 82 8.10 -16.94 -0.79
N ALA A 83 8.31 -16.67 0.50
CA ALA A 83 9.65 -16.48 1.06
C ALA A 83 10.51 -17.74 0.97
N ASN A 84 9.92 -18.92 1.12
CA ASN A 84 10.56 -20.21 0.95
C ASN A 84 9.53 -21.32 0.64
N ALA A 85 10.01 -22.55 0.39
CA ALA A 85 9.15 -23.68 0.06
C ALA A 85 8.17 -24.08 1.18
N GLU A 86 8.52 -23.87 2.45
CA GLU A 86 7.66 -24.18 3.59
C GLU A 86 6.50 -23.18 3.69
N THR A 87 6.79 -21.88 3.58
CA THR A 87 5.75 -20.83 3.57
C THR A 87 4.85 -20.95 2.35
N GLU A 88 5.40 -21.33 1.20
CA GLU A 88 4.60 -21.55 -0.02
C GLU A 88 3.67 -22.76 0.17
N ALA A 89 4.18 -23.89 0.67
CA ALA A 89 3.36 -25.07 0.92
C ALA A 89 2.23 -24.79 1.93
N ALA A 90 2.52 -24.01 2.97
CA ALA A 90 1.50 -23.55 3.92
C ALA A 90 0.46 -22.65 3.25
N ALA A 91 0.89 -21.70 2.42
CA ALA A 91 -0.02 -20.83 1.67
C ALA A 91 -0.94 -21.62 0.72
N ARG A 92 -0.40 -22.64 0.03
CA ARG A 92 -1.18 -23.54 -0.83
C ARG A 92 -2.22 -24.31 -0.03
N HIS A 93 -1.88 -24.77 1.17
CA HIS A 93 -2.82 -25.47 2.05
C HIS A 93 -3.96 -24.55 2.53
N ILE A 94 -3.65 -23.30 2.90
CA ILE A 94 -4.60 -22.36 3.49
C ILE A 94 -5.49 -21.70 2.43
N PHE A 95 -4.87 -21.16 1.38
CA PHE A 95 -5.52 -20.32 0.37
C PHE A 95 -5.79 -21.04 -0.95
N GLY A 96 -5.28 -22.26 -1.12
CA GLY A 96 -5.37 -23.03 -2.35
C GLY A 96 -4.29 -22.69 -3.36
N ASP A 97 -3.98 -23.65 -4.23
CA ASP A 97 -2.95 -23.52 -5.28
C ASP A 97 -3.16 -22.28 -6.15
N ARG A 98 -4.41 -22.03 -6.53
CA ARG A 98 -4.75 -20.93 -7.43
C ARG A 98 -4.41 -19.54 -6.88
N THR A 99 -4.53 -19.33 -5.57
CA THR A 99 -4.11 -18.08 -4.91
C THR A 99 -2.60 -17.91 -4.97
N VAL A 100 -1.85 -18.99 -4.75
CA VAL A 100 -0.39 -18.99 -4.77
C VAL A 100 0.15 -18.83 -6.18
N ASP A 101 -0.44 -19.52 -7.16
CA ASP A 101 -0.07 -19.39 -8.57
C ASP A 101 -0.37 -17.96 -9.08
N LEU A 102 -1.46 -17.34 -8.64
CA LEU A 102 -1.78 -15.95 -8.96
C LEU A 102 -0.71 -15.01 -8.38
N LEU A 103 -0.30 -15.22 -7.13
CA LEU A 103 0.77 -14.44 -6.51
C LEU A 103 2.11 -14.64 -7.23
N GLN A 104 2.43 -15.87 -7.65
CA GLN A 104 3.62 -16.17 -8.45
C GLN A 104 3.59 -15.41 -9.78
N ALA A 105 2.47 -15.42 -10.50
CA ALA A 105 2.32 -14.66 -11.73
C ALA A 105 2.47 -13.14 -11.54
N MET A 106 2.15 -12.61 -10.36
CA MET A 106 2.35 -11.21 -10.02
C MET A 106 3.82 -10.84 -9.79
N VAL A 107 4.65 -11.76 -9.32
CA VAL A 107 6.04 -11.47 -8.92
C VAL A 107 7.09 -12.02 -9.88
N ASP A 108 6.75 -13.05 -10.65
CA ASP A 108 7.65 -13.69 -11.62
C ASP A 108 7.15 -13.44 -13.05
N PRO A 109 7.84 -12.61 -13.84
CA PRO A 109 7.46 -12.31 -15.22
C PRO A 109 7.60 -13.50 -16.18
N SER A 110 8.23 -14.61 -15.77
CA SER A 110 8.32 -15.82 -16.57
C SER A 110 7.06 -16.68 -16.51
N VAL A 111 6.21 -16.48 -15.51
CA VAL A 111 4.92 -17.17 -15.37
C VAL A 111 3.92 -16.54 -16.34
N THR A 112 3.32 -17.35 -17.21
CA THR A 112 2.26 -16.89 -18.11
C THR A 112 0.90 -17.09 -17.45
N PRO A 113 0.22 -16.01 -17.00
CA PRO A 113 -1.12 -16.14 -16.45
C PRO A 113 -2.13 -16.48 -17.54
N ASP A 114 -3.16 -17.25 -17.18
CA ASP A 114 -4.35 -17.34 -18.03
C ASP A 114 -5.20 -16.06 -17.95
N ALA A 115 -6.29 -16.02 -18.70
CA ALA A 115 -7.17 -14.85 -18.79
C ALA A 115 -7.78 -14.45 -17.43
N ASN A 116 -8.17 -15.41 -16.60
CA ASN A 116 -8.78 -15.14 -15.30
C ASN A 116 -7.73 -14.61 -14.31
N MET A 117 -6.54 -15.21 -14.29
CA MET A 117 -5.41 -14.68 -13.51
C MET A 117 -5.04 -13.28 -13.95
N THR A 118 -4.93 -13.03 -15.25
CA THR A 118 -4.60 -11.70 -15.79
C THR A 118 -5.60 -10.65 -15.33
N ARG A 119 -6.89 -10.96 -15.43
CA ARG A 119 -7.98 -10.11 -14.94
C ARG A 119 -7.83 -9.83 -13.44
N ASP A 120 -7.61 -10.86 -12.64
CA ASP A 120 -7.46 -10.74 -11.19
C ASP A 120 -6.22 -9.92 -10.79
N MET A 121 -5.09 -10.12 -11.48
CA MET A 121 -3.87 -9.32 -11.32
C MET A 121 -4.12 -7.84 -11.60
N ASN A 122 -4.85 -7.54 -12.68
CA ASN A 122 -5.15 -6.16 -13.07
C ASN A 122 -6.09 -5.50 -12.04
N ARG A 123 -7.08 -6.22 -11.51
CA ARG A 123 -7.96 -5.75 -10.43
C ARG A 123 -7.19 -5.46 -9.15
N ILE A 124 -6.25 -6.35 -8.78
CA ILE A 124 -5.36 -6.15 -7.63
C ILE A 124 -4.51 -4.89 -7.84
N PHE A 125 -3.84 -4.78 -8.99
CA PHE A 125 -3.05 -3.60 -9.34
C PHE A 125 -3.85 -2.30 -9.23
N ILE A 126 -5.06 -2.25 -9.81
CA ILE A 126 -5.92 -1.06 -9.76
C ILE A 126 -6.26 -0.70 -8.31
N CYS A 127 -6.66 -1.68 -7.49
CA CYS A 127 -7.08 -1.42 -6.11
C CYS A 127 -5.93 -1.05 -5.17
N GLU A 128 -4.76 -1.67 -5.34
CA GLU A 128 -3.54 -1.29 -4.61
C GLU A 128 -3.02 0.08 -5.07
N GLY A 129 -3.15 0.40 -6.36
CA GLY A 129 -2.87 1.72 -6.92
C GLY A 129 -3.78 2.81 -6.31
N ILE A 130 -5.08 2.56 -6.21
CA ILE A 130 -6.04 3.46 -5.52
C ILE A 130 -5.64 3.67 -4.06
N SER A 131 -5.27 2.60 -3.36
CA SER A 131 -4.82 2.69 -1.95
C SER A 131 -3.57 3.55 -1.83
N THR A 132 -2.62 3.37 -2.75
CA THR A 132 -1.39 4.17 -2.82
C THR A 132 -1.68 5.65 -3.09
N MET A 133 -2.56 5.96 -4.04
CA MET A 133 -2.99 7.35 -4.34
C MET A 133 -3.70 7.99 -3.14
N ASN A 134 -4.54 7.22 -2.43
CA ASN A 134 -5.19 7.72 -1.22
C ASN A 134 -4.17 8.04 -0.11
N ASP A 135 -3.12 7.24 0.03
CA ASP A 135 -2.04 7.50 0.97
C ASP A 135 -1.27 8.79 0.66
N GLN A 136 -1.19 9.19 -0.62
CA GLN A 136 -0.63 10.48 -1.01
C GLN A 136 -1.44 11.65 -0.42
N MET A 137 -2.75 11.53 -0.27
CA MET A 137 -3.57 12.59 0.30
C MET A 137 -3.36 12.80 1.81
N VAL A 138 -2.72 11.84 2.50
CA VAL A 138 -2.47 11.95 3.93
C VAL A 138 -1.33 12.94 4.17
N ASN A 139 -1.67 14.12 4.71
CA ASN A 139 -0.71 15.18 5.03
C ASN A 139 0.27 14.74 6.14
N ARG A 140 1.40 14.19 5.73
CA ARG A 140 2.49 13.77 6.61
C ARG A 140 3.70 14.67 6.32
N LYS A 141 3.96 15.63 7.20
CA LYS A 141 5.12 16.56 7.15
C LYS A 141 6.49 15.90 6.90
N ARG A 142 6.65 14.61 7.24
CA ARG A 142 7.87 13.83 6.96
C ARG A 142 7.97 13.31 5.52
N ILE A 143 6.85 13.14 4.83
CA ILE A 143 6.76 12.64 3.46
C ILE A 143 6.89 13.78 2.44
N ASP A 144 6.66 15.03 2.84
CA ASP A 144 6.87 16.21 1.99
C ASP A 144 8.32 16.34 1.47
N ALA A 145 9.29 15.69 2.15
CA ALA A 145 10.67 15.58 1.69
C ALA A 145 10.87 14.61 0.50
N HIS A 146 9.89 13.78 0.19
CA HIS A 146 9.90 12.78 -0.89
C HIS A 146 8.91 13.14 -2.00
N HIS A 147 8.72 14.44 -2.23
CA HIS A 147 7.71 14.96 -3.16
C HIS A 147 7.88 14.41 -4.60
N GLN A 148 9.12 14.40 -5.12
CA GLN A 148 9.39 13.83 -6.46
C GLN A 148 9.09 12.33 -6.54
N THR A 149 9.33 11.58 -5.46
CA THR A 149 9.02 10.15 -5.40
C THR A 149 7.52 9.90 -5.56
N ARG A 150 6.68 10.76 -4.97
CA ARG A 150 5.22 10.64 -5.08
C ARG A 150 4.70 10.91 -6.48
N TRP A 151 5.26 11.92 -7.16
CA TRP A 151 5.00 12.18 -8.57
C TRP A 151 5.41 10.99 -9.44
N ASN A 152 6.59 10.43 -9.22
CA ASN A 152 7.05 9.26 -9.97
C ASN A 152 6.10 8.06 -9.77
N ILE A 153 5.68 7.79 -8.53
CA ILE A 153 4.69 6.75 -8.21
C ILE A 153 3.38 7.00 -8.97
N LEU A 154 2.84 8.21 -8.93
CA LEU A 154 1.58 8.53 -9.61
C LEU A 154 1.71 8.33 -11.12
N ASN A 155 2.78 8.83 -11.74
CA ASN A 155 3.03 8.68 -13.18
C ASN A 155 3.20 7.20 -13.57
N ASP A 156 3.87 6.40 -12.74
CA ASP A 156 4.05 4.96 -12.97
C ASP A 156 2.72 4.20 -12.85
N LEU A 157 1.87 4.57 -11.91
CA LEU A 157 0.52 4.02 -11.76
C LEU A 157 -0.36 4.38 -12.96
N GLU A 158 -0.36 5.63 -13.42
CA GLU A 158 -1.15 6.06 -14.59
C GLU A 158 -0.68 5.40 -15.88
N ARG A 159 0.63 5.24 -16.06
CA ARG A 159 1.20 4.53 -17.22
C ARG A 159 0.77 3.07 -17.25
N GLN A 160 0.82 2.38 -16.12
CA GLN A 160 0.36 0.99 -16.02
C GLN A 160 -1.16 0.88 -16.16
N PHE A 161 -1.91 1.81 -15.57
CA PHE A 161 -3.36 1.85 -15.74
C PHE A 161 -3.75 1.98 -17.22
N ALA A 162 -3.03 2.78 -18.01
CA ALA A 162 -3.29 2.92 -19.43
C ALA A 162 -3.20 1.59 -20.22
N THR A 163 -2.47 0.58 -19.73
CA THR A 163 -2.37 -0.73 -20.40
C THR A 163 -3.51 -1.68 -20.04
N VAL A 164 -4.23 -1.41 -18.93
CA VAL A 164 -5.31 -2.27 -18.42
C VAL A 164 -6.69 -1.60 -18.46
N LYS A 165 -6.75 -0.30 -18.75
CA LYS A 165 -7.99 0.46 -18.85
C LYS A 165 -8.97 -0.16 -19.86
N GLY A 166 -10.24 -0.18 -19.49
CA GLY A 166 -11.34 -0.72 -20.27
C GLY A 166 -11.67 -2.18 -19.93
N GLN A 167 -10.82 -2.87 -19.15
CA GLN A 167 -11.05 -4.25 -18.74
C GLN A 167 -12.09 -4.34 -17.61
N ASP A 168 -12.10 -3.38 -16.68
CA ASP A 168 -13.07 -3.28 -15.59
C ASP A 168 -13.59 -1.83 -15.45
N PRO A 169 -14.59 -1.42 -16.27
CA PRO A 169 -15.02 -0.02 -16.34
C PRO A 169 -15.46 0.60 -15.00
N ALA A 170 -16.01 -0.22 -14.10
CA ALA A 170 -16.39 0.23 -12.77
C ALA A 170 -15.16 0.59 -11.93
N LEU A 171 -14.10 -0.22 -11.97
CA LEU A 171 -12.84 0.08 -11.28
C LEU A 171 -12.06 1.22 -11.94
N ASP A 172 -12.10 1.31 -13.28
CA ASP A 172 -11.49 2.41 -14.04
C ASP A 172 -11.98 3.77 -13.54
N THR A 173 -13.30 3.90 -13.36
CA THR A 173 -13.93 5.14 -12.88
C THR A 173 -13.38 5.54 -11.51
N VAL A 174 -13.20 4.56 -10.61
CA VAL A 174 -12.69 4.81 -9.26
C VAL A 174 -11.20 5.14 -9.29
N PHE A 175 -10.42 4.48 -10.16
CA PHE A 175 -9.01 4.77 -10.34
C PHE A 175 -8.79 6.20 -10.85
N GLU A 176 -9.54 6.61 -11.88
CA GLU A 176 -9.44 7.95 -12.45
C GLU A 176 -9.82 9.05 -11.46
N ASP A 177 -10.85 8.83 -10.62
CA ASP A 177 -11.21 9.75 -9.55
C ASP A 177 -10.10 9.85 -8.50
N ALA A 178 -9.52 8.72 -8.09
CA ALA A 178 -8.39 8.70 -7.16
C ALA A 178 -7.15 9.40 -7.75
N ALA A 179 -6.84 9.19 -9.04
CA ALA A 179 -5.75 9.85 -9.74
C ALA A 179 -5.93 11.37 -9.77
N LYS A 180 -7.12 11.86 -10.14
CA LYS A 180 -7.45 13.30 -10.12
C LYS A 180 -7.23 13.92 -8.74
N LYS A 181 -7.69 13.25 -7.68
CA LYS A 181 -7.49 13.71 -6.30
C LYS A 181 -6.03 13.70 -5.90
N SER A 182 -5.28 12.67 -6.31
CA SER A 182 -3.84 12.55 -6.05
C SER A 182 -3.05 13.67 -6.72
N HIS A 183 -3.32 13.95 -8.01
CA HIS A 183 -2.77 15.09 -8.75
C HIS A 183 -3.03 16.41 -8.03
N ALA A 184 -4.29 16.69 -7.68
CA ALA A 184 -4.67 17.92 -7.00
C ALA A 184 -3.94 18.07 -5.64
N ALA A 185 -3.76 16.98 -4.90
CA ALA A 185 -3.01 16.98 -3.65
C ALA A 185 -1.51 17.28 -3.87
N LEU A 186 -0.88 16.68 -4.89
CA LEU A 186 0.53 16.93 -5.21
C LEU A 186 0.75 18.37 -5.73
N GLU A 187 -0.11 18.85 -6.63
CA GLU A 187 -0.04 20.24 -7.11
C GLU A 187 -0.20 21.26 -5.98
N ALA A 188 -1.04 20.97 -4.98
CA ALA A 188 -1.19 21.82 -3.81
C ALA A 188 0.10 21.86 -2.97
N LEU A 189 0.81 20.74 -2.85
CA LEU A 189 2.12 20.67 -2.19
C LEU A 189 3.17 21.46 -2.98
N ASP A 190 3.17 21.37 -4.32
CA ASP A 190 4.04 22.18 -5.18
C ASP A 190 3.82 23.68 -4.99
N LYS A 191 2.56 24.11 -5.01
CA LYS A 191 2.19 25.52 -4.78
C LYS A 191 2.61 25.97 -3.38
N ALA A 192 2.41 25.13 -2.36
CA ALA A 192 2.80 25.44 -0.99
C ALA A 192 4.33 25.55 -0.83
N ALA A 193 5.10 24.66 -1.47
CA ALA A 193 6.56 24.70 -1.46
C ALA A 193 7.11 25.94 -2.18
N ALA A 194 6.54 26.30 -3.34
CA ALA A 194 6.91 27.49 -4.09
C ALA A 194 6.58 28.80 -3.37
N ALA A 195 5.51 28.83 -2.57
CA ALA A 195 5.08 29.98 -1.79
C ALA A 195 5.90 30.20 -0.50
N GLN A 196 6.72 29.24 -0.08
CA GLN A 196 7.61 29.46 1.06
C GLN A 196 8.68 30.49 0.67
N PRO A 197 8.81 31.62 1.40
CA PRO A 197 9.87 32.57 1.12
C PRO A 197 11.21 31.83 1.24
N LYS A 198 12.02 31.89 0.17
CA LYS A 198 13.43 31.47 0.22
C LYS A 198 13.99 32.15 1.46
N ASN A 199 14.41 31.37 2.46
CA ASN A 199 15.03 31.91 3.67
C ASN A 199 16.17 32.84 3.22
N VAL A 200 15.91 34.15 3.28
CA VAL A 200 16.91 35.18 3.14
C VAL A 200 17.82 35.01 4.35
N ASN A 201 19.05 34.55 4.11
CA ASN A 201 20.18 34.56 5.04
C ASN A 201 19.81 34.36 6.52
N LYS A 202 19.77 33.11 6.99
CA LYS A 202 20.16 32.89 8.40
C LYS A 202 21.68 33.02 8.47
N PRO A 203 22.24 34.00 9.20
CA PRO A 203 23.68 34.06 9.43
C PRO A 203 24.09 32.74 10.10
N LYS A 204 25.20 32.14 9.64
CA LYS A 204 25.84 31.07 10.41
C LYS A 204 26.08 31.58 11.83
N PRO A 205 25.73 30.80 12.88
CA PRO A 205 26.11 31.19 14.23
C PRO A 205 27.64 31.33 14.28
N PRO A 206 28.17 32.32 15.02
CA PRO A 206 29.61 32.55 15.07
C PRO A 206 30.30 31.29 15.59
N ARG A 207 31.34 30.85 14.87
CA ARG A 207 32.30 29.88 15.42
C ARG A 207 32.97 30.56 16.60
N PHE A 208 32.59 30.18 17.82
CA PHE A 208 33.37 30.53 19.00
C PHE A 208 34.78 29.95 18.82
N GLY A 209 35.76 30.86 18.72
CA GLY A 209 37.16 30.52 18.69
C GLY A 209 37.55 29.85 20.00
N GLY A 210 37.92 28.57 19.94
CA GLY A 210 38.63 27.88 21.00
C GLY A 210 40.10 28.25 20.97
N GLY A 211 40.41 29.49 21.35
CA GLY A 211 41.76 29.90 21.73
C GLY A 211 41.89 29.80 23.25
N HIS A 212 42.41 28.69 23.75
CA HIS A 212 43.05 28.66 25.05
C HIS A 212 44.50 28.25 24.88
N GLY A 213 45.37 29.27 24.93
CA GLY A 213 46.77 29.08 25.24
C GLY A 213 46.90 28.45 26.61
N GLY A 214 47.87 27.55 26.74
CA GLY A 214 48.26 26.99 28.02
C GLY A 214 48.89 28.03 28.93
N HIS A 215 48.93 27.73 30.22
CA HIS A 215 50.04 28.05 31.11
C HIS A 215 50.19 26.85 32.06
N GLY A 216 51.35 26.22 31.99
CA GLY A 216 51.90 25.47 33.11
C GLY A 216 52.67 26.45 34.00
N MET A 217 52.68 26.09 35.29
CA MET A 217 53.25 26.78 36.46
C MET A 217 52.43 27.94 37.00
#